data_AF-P95892-F1
#
_entry.id   AF-P95892-F1
#
_cell.length_a   1.000
_cell.length_b   1.000
_cell.length_c   1.000
_cell.angle_alpha   90.00
_cell.angle_beta   90.00
_cell.angle_gamma   90.00
#
_symmetry.space_group_name_H-M   'P 1'
#
loop_
_entity.id
_entity.type
_entity.pdbx_description
1 polymer ?
#
loop_
_entity_poly.entity_id
_entity_poly.type
_entity_poly.pdbx_seq_one_letter_code
_entity_poly.pdbx_strand_id
1 'polypeptide(L)'
;MSQQNREILGLQEVRNGVKYLLISEIFGIIFEIIVIATLFAINNLDIGLSVGIFGLVIQILLLYLTYVNIKSGFQILTSLGRDLGRGITSIILIVAGTAITIIAFIFLLPVLFSAQALNPSVAVGTILSSAVGAVAFALIGGVLGLVGYILLFLAFMKTGEIYNNKDIKDGGLIALIGFILSIIISIIGLIITIIGFYKIYSGLGNIIGNLPSQQQQLPTMFQPSLPIEQVGVGKLYSNGIAEATIYSQFQLGILTATILGTSYSTSNIVPNQLSVGYNNIKIDFKASFTFIAGNIYVVQLMLSNGQTLNISVTYQP
;
A
#
# COMPACT_ATOMS: atom_id res chain seq x y z
N MET A 1 7.10 12.70 2.39
CA MET A 1 7.29 11.23 2.23
C MET A 1 7.80 10.97 0.83
N SER A 2 8.76 10.05 0.66
CA SER A 2 9.18 9.62 -0.69
C SER A 2 7.99 9.03 -1.46
N GLN A 3 8.02 9.12 -2.79
CA GLN A 3 6.99 8.54 -3.66
C GLN A 3 6.77 7.06 -3.35
N GLN A 4 7.85 6.34 -3.02
CA GLN A 4 7.82 4.94 -2.65
C GLN A 4 7.16 4.67 -1.30
N ASN A 5 7.41 5.49 -0.27
CA ASN A 5 6.73 5.32 1.02
C ASN A 5 5.22 5.51 0.88
N ARG A 6 4.80 6.41 -0.01
CA ARG A 6 3.39 6.57 -0.36
C ARG A 6 2.84 5.37 -1.15
N GLU A 7 3.64 4.79 -2.03
CA GLU A 7 3.25 3.59 -2.79
C GLU A 7 3.07 2.37 -1.88
N ILE A 8 4.02 2.13 -0.97
CA ILE A 8 3.93 1.09 0.05
C ILE A 8 2.70 1.30 0.93
N LEU A 9 2.47 2.53 1.40
CA LEU A 9 1.27 2.86 2.17
C LEU A 9 -0.01 2.55 1.39
N GLY A 10 -0.08 2.97 0.12
CA GLY A 10 -1.24 2.68 -0.74
C GLY A 10 -1.52 1.18 -0.87
N LEU A 11 -0.47 0.37 -1.10
CA LEU A 11 -0.60 -1.09 -1.17
C LEU A 11 -0.97 -1.72 0.18
N GLN A 12 -0.44 -1.21 1.29
CA GLN A 12 -0.79 -1.65 2.65
C GLN A 12 -2.26 -1.39 2.96
N GLU A 13 -2.77 -0.20 2.61
CA GLU A 13 -4.18 0.16 2.76
C GLU A 13 -5.08 -0.78 1.93
N VAL A 14 -4.74 -1.02 0.65
CA VAL A 14 -5.48 -2.01 -0.17
C VAL A 14 -5.45 -3.39 0.48
N ARG A 15 -4.29 -3.84 0.96
CA ARG A 15 -4.12 -5.15 1.61
C ARG A 15 -4.94 -5.27 2.89
N ASN A 16 -4.96 -4.24 3.72
CA ASN A 16 -5.78 -4.20 4.94
C ASN A 16 -7.26 -4.30 4.59
N GLY A 17 -7.70 -3.58 3.56
CA GLY A 17 -9.06 -3.69 3.06
C GLY A 17 -9.43 -5.10 2.57
N VAL A 18 -8.53 -5.75 1.82
CA VAL A 18 -8.71 -7.16 1.39
C VAL A 18 -8.73 -8.11 2.59
N LYS A 19 -7.94 -7.86 3.63
CA LYS A 19 -7.99 -8.64 4.88
C LYS A 19 -9.37 -8.56 5.53
N TYR A 20 -9.92 -7.36 5.68
CA TYR A 20 -11.28 -7.20 6.22
C TYR A 20 -12.32 -7.86 5.32
N LEU A 21 -12.13 -7.82 4.01
CA LEU A 21 -13.03 -8.49 3.07
C LEU A 21 -13.02 -10.00 3.25
N LEU A 22 -11.83 -10.62 3.35
CA LEU A 22 -11.69 -12.05 3.64
C LEU A 22 -12.38 -12.45 4.94
N ILE A 23 -12.18 -11.66 6.00
CA ILE A 23 -12.84 -11.88 7.29
C ILE A 23 -14.36 -11.77 7.11
N SER A 24 -14.83 -10.74 6.40
CA SER A 24 -16.26 -10.50 6.11
C SER A 24 -16.90 -11.66 5.34
N GLU A 25 -16.23 -12.23 4.35
CA GLU A 25 -16.75 -13.37 3.58
C GLU A 25 -16.84 -14.64 4.44
N ILE A 26 -15.82 -14.93 5.26
CA ILE A 26 -15.83 -16.07 6.17
C ILE A 26 -16.94 -15.93 7.22
N PHE A 27 -17.08 -14.74 7.82
CA PHE A 27 -18.16 -14.46 8.76
C PHE A 27 -19.53 -14.58 8.10
N GLY A 28 -19.68 -14.08 6.87
CA GLY A 28 -20.90 -14.20 6.07
C GLY A 28 -21.35 -15.65 5.94
N ILE A 29 -20.44 -16.55 5.54
CA ILE A 29 -20.74 -17.99 5.41
C ILE A 29 -21.18 -18.59 6.75
N ILE A 30 -20.45 -18.30 7.83
CA ILE A 30 -20.78 -18.81 9.16
C ILE A 30 -22.19 -18.34 9.59
N PHE A 31 -22.48 -17.06 9.42
CA PHE A 31 -23.80 -16.51 9.75
C PHE A 31 -24.91 -17.11 8.89
N GLU A 32 -24.69 -17.28 7.59
CA GLU A 32 -25.68 -17.89 6.70
C GLU A 32 -25.99 -19.33 7.13
N ILE A 33 -24.99 -20.13 7.49
CA ILE A 33 -25.16 -21.48 8.03
C ILE A 33 -25.96 -21.46 9.34
N ILE A 34 -25.65 -20.54 10.27
CA ILE A 34 -26.36 -20.45 11.56
C ILE A 34 -27.83 -20.02 11.33
N VAL A 35 -28.09 -19.06 10.46
CA VAL A 35 -29.46 -18.63 10.14
C VAL A 35 -30.25 -19.78 9.53
N ILE A 36 -29.68 -20.51 8.56
CA ILE A 36 -30.31 -21.70 7.99
C ILE A 36 -30.56 -22.75 9.07
N ALA A 37 -29.56 -23.08 9.88
CA ALA A 37 -29.67 -24.08 10.93
C ALA A 37 -30.74 -23.72 11.98
N THR A 38 -30.84 -22.45 12.38
CA THR A 38 -31.86 -21.99 13.35
C THR A 38 -33.27 -22.03 12.76
N LEU A 39 -33.43 -21.69 11.48
CA LEU A 39 -34.70 -21.81 10.76
C LEU A 39 -35.17 -23.27 10.68
N PHE A 40 -34.27 -24.21 10.40
CA PHE A 40 -34.61 -25.64 10.28
C PHE A 40 -34.75 -26.37 11.63
N ALA A 41 -33.90 -26.05 12.62
CA ALA A 41 -33.85 -26.82 13.87
C ALA A 41 -34.91 -26.39 14.89
N ILE A 42 -35.23 -25.10 14.95
CA ILE A 42 -36.06 -24.54 16.04
C ILE A 42 -37.46 -24.18 15.53
N ASN A 43 -37.69 -24.15 14.20
CA ASN A 43 -38.91 -23.61 13.57
C ASN A 43 -39.33 -22.25 14.17
N ASN A 44 -38.35 -21.48 14.66
CA ASN A 44 -38.57 -20.22 15.35
C ASN A 44 -37.94 -19.10 14.53
N LEU A 45 -38.81 -18.47 13.74
CA LEU A 45 -38.44 -17.39 12.85
C LEU A 45 -37.85 -16.18 13.61
N ASP A 46 -38.31 -15.91 14.84
CA ASP A 46 -37.84 -14.76 15.63
C ASP A 46 -36.38 -14.90 16.03
N ILE A 47 -35.95 -16.13 16.40
CA ILE A 47 -34.55 -16.42 16.71
C ILE A 47 -33.70 -16.30 15.44
N GLY A 48 -34.15 -16.87 14.32
CA GLY A 48 -33.44 -16.77 13.04
C GLY A 48 -33.27 -15.33 12.57
N LEU A 49 -34.32 -14.51 12.68
CA LEU A 49 -34.29 -13.09 12.35
C LEU A 49 -33.36 -12.30 13.29
N SER A 50 -33.40 -12.58 14.59
CA SER A 50 -32.53 -11.90 15.57
C SER A 50 -31.05 -12.18 15.29
N VAL A 51 -30.71 -13.44 15.01
CA VAL A 51 -29.35 -13.85 14.63
C VAL A 51 -28.94 -13.21 13.30
N GLY A 52 -29.84 -13.19 12.31
CA GLY A 52 -29.60 -12.57 11.02
C GLY A 52 -29.31 -11.07 11.14
N ILE A 53 -30.12 -10.33 11.91
CA ILE A 53 -29.91 -8.89 12.16
C ILE A 53 -28.58 -8.64 12.85
N PHE A 54 -28.25 -9.44 13.88
CA PHE A 54 -26.97 -9.31 14.57
C PHE A 54 -25.78 -9.55 13.63
N GLY A 55 -25.86 -10.58 12.78
CA GLY A 55 -24.86 -10.86 11.76
C GLY A 55 -24.70 -9.72 10.75
N LEU A 56 -25.81 -9.14 10.29
CA LEU A 56 -25.78 -8.00 9.36
C LEU A 56 -25.08 -6.78 9.96
N VAL A 57 -25.29 -6.47 11.24
CA VAL A 57 -24.61 -5.35 11.91
C VAL A 57 -23.09 -5.54 11.89
N ILE A 58 -22.61 -6.75 12.23
CA ILE A 58 -21.19 -7.07 12.17
C ILE A 58 -20.66 -6.99 10.75
N GLN A 59 -21.41 -7.54 9.77
CA GLN A 59 -21.04 -7.53 8.37
C GLN A 59 -20.88 -6.10 7.83
N ILE A 60 -21.81 -5.20 8.16
CA ILE A 60 -21.76 -3.79 7.73
C ILE A 60 -20.50 -3.11 8.27
N LEU A 61 -20.11 -3.37 9.52
CA LEU A 61 -18.89 -2.82 10.11
C LEU A 61 -17.62 -3.31 9.38
N LEU A 62 -17.56 -4.61 9.06
CA LEU A 62 -16.44 -5.19 8.32
C LEU A 62 -16.36 -4.65 6.89
N LEU A 63 -17.49 -4.58 6.19
CA LEU A 63 -17.58 -4.01 4.84
C LEU A 63 -17.19 -2.53 4.82
N TYR A 64 -17.60 -1.75 5.84
CA TYR A 64 -17.16 -0.37 5.98
C TYR A 64 -15.63 -0.27 6.07
N LEU A 65 -14.99 -1.07 6.92
CA LEU A 65 -13.53 -1.13 7.02
C LEU A 65 -12.89 -1.56 5.70
N THR A 66 -13.45 -2.57 5.02
CA THR A 66 -12.99 -2.97 3.68
C THR A 66 -12.99 -1.79 2.72
N TYR A 67 -14.14 -1.11 2.57
CA TYR A 67 -14.32 -0.08 1.56
C TYR A 67 -13.46 1.15 1.83
N VAL A 68 -13.34 1.58 3.09
CA VAL A 68 -12.50 2.71 3.47
C VAL A 68 -11.03 2.44 3.13
N ASN A 69 -10.51 1.29 3.53
CA ASN A 69 -9.09 0.95 3.32
C ASN A 69 -8.78 0.71 1.83
N ILE A 70 -9.61 -0.02 1.09
CA ILE A 70 -9.39 -0.24 -0.36
C ILE A 70 -9.47 1.09 -1.13
N LYS A 71 -10.46 1.94 -0.84
CA LYS A 71 -10.62 3.24 -1.50
C LYS A 71 -9.43 4.14 -1.20
N SER A 72 -9.03 4.26 0.07
CA SER A 72 -7.86 5.02 0.51
C SER A 72 -6.60 4.56 -0.23
N GLY A 73 -6.36 3.25 -0.26
CA GLY A 73 -5.22 2.67 -0.95
C GLY A 73 -5.20 2.98 -2.45
N PHE A 74 -6.31 2.77 -3.17
CA PHE A 74 -6.38 3.11 -4.59
C PHE A 74 -6.29 4.61 -4.87
N GLN A 75 -6.83 5.47 -3.99
CA GLN A 75 -6.67 6.93 -4.09
C GLN A 75 -5.20 7.33 -3.99
N ILE A 76 -4.47 6.76 -3.03
CA ILE A 76 -3.03 7.00 -2.87
C ILE A 76 -2.29 6.55 -4.13
N LEU A 77 -2.50 5.31 -4.60
CA LEU A 77 -1.81 4.77 -5.77
C LEU A 77 -2.12 5.58 -7.05
N THR A 78 -3.37 5.99 -7.22
CA THR A 78 -3.77 6.84 -8.36
C THR A 78 -3.12 8.21 -8.30
N SER A 79 -2.98 8.81 -7.11
CA SER A 79 -2.27 10.08 -6.93
C SER A 79 -0.77 10.01 -7.26
N LEU A 80 -0.20 8.81 -7.34
CA LEU A 80 1.19 8.55 -7.73
C LEU A 80 1.31 8.25 -9.24
N GLY A 81 0.23 8.42 -10.02
CA GLY A 81 0.19 8.18 -11.46
C GLY A 81 -0.07 6.73 -11.87
N ARG A 82 -0.46 5.85 -10.94
CA ARG A 82 -0.89 4.48 -11.30
C ARG A 82 -2.30 4.50 -11.88
N ASP A 83 -2.51 3.78 -12.98
CA ASP A 83 -3.82 3.65 -13.63
C ASP A 83 -4.74 2.70 -12.85
N LEU A 84 -5.17 3.14 -11.66
CA LEU A 84 -6.00 2.38 -10.72
C LEU A 84 -7.29 3.13 -10.31
N GLY A 85 -7.64 4.20 -11.04
CA GLY A 85 -8.86 4.98 -10.77
C GLY A 85 -10.16 4.17 -10.88
N ARG A 86 -10.15 3.07 -11.65
CA ARG A 86 -11.25 2.10 -11.72
C ARG A 86 -11.53 1.44 -10.36
N GLY A 87 -10.50 1.23 -9.54
CA GLY A 87 -10.64 0.69 -8.19
C GLY A 87 -11.32 1.64 -7.20
N ILE A 88 -11.24 2.96 -7.43
CA ILE A 88 -11.98 3.94 -6.63
C ILE A 88 -13.46 3.92 -7.04
N THR A 89 -13.70 3.92 -8.36
CA THR A 89 -15.05 3.90 -8.94
C THR A 89 -15.80 2.63 -8.54
N SER A 90 -15.12 1.48 -8.51
CA SER A 90 -15.70 0.22 -8.08
C SER A 90 -16.21 0.29 -6.64
N ILE A 91 -15.42 0.80 -5.70
CA ILE A 91 -15.85 0.93 -4.30
C ILE A 91 -17.04 1.87 -4.15
N ILE A 92 -17.08 2.98 -4.90
CA ILE A 92 -18.24 3.88 -4.89
C ILE A 92 -19.51 3.15 -5.36
N LEU A 93 -19.42 2.38 -6.45
CA LEU A 93 -20.54 1.63 -6.99
C LEU A 93 -20.99 0.51 -6.04
N ILE A 94 -20.05 -0.20 -5.41
CA ILE A 94 -20.37 -1.23 -4.41
C ILE A 94 -21.09 -0.60 -3.21
N VAL A 95 -20.57 0.50 -2.65
CA VAL A 95 -21.19 1.17 -1.51
C VAL A 95 -22.60 1.68 -1.86
N ALA A 96 -22.76 2.31 -3.03
CA ALA A 96 -24.06 2.79 -3.49
C ALA A 96 -25.04 1.62 -3.72
N GLY A 97 -24.57 0.55 -4.37
CA GLY A 97 -25.36 -0.67 -4.58
C GLY A 97 -25.81 -1.30 -3.27
N THR A 98 -24.90 -1.50 -2.32
CA THR A 98 -25.20 -2.04 -0.98
C THR A 98 -26.18 -1.16 -0.23
N ALA A 99 -26.03 0.16 -0.25
CA ALA A 99 -26.97 1.08 0.40
C ALA A 99 -28.38 0.97 -0.20
N ILE A 100 -28.50 0.89 -1.53
CA ILE A 100 -29.79 0.71 -2.22
C ILE A 100 -30.40 -0.66 -1.87
N THR A 101 -29.58 -1.71 -1.79
CA THR A 101 -30.05 -3.05 -1.37
C THR A 101 -30.53 -3.06 0.08
N ILE A 102 -29.90 -2.31 0.99
CA ILE A 102 -30.39 -2.14 2.36
C ILE A 102 -31.75 -1.43 2.36
N ILE A 103 -31.92 -0.39 1.54
CA ILE A 103 -33.22 0.27 1.37
C ILE A 103 -34.27 -0.74 0.88
N ALA A 104 -33.94 -1.55 -0.13
CA ALA A 104 -34.82 -2.61 -0.61
C ALA A 104 -35.26 -3.56 0.52
N PHE A 105 -34.33 -3.94 1.41
CA PHE A 105 -34.63 -4.80 2.56
C PHE A 105 -35.57 -4.12 3.56
N ILE A 106 -35.39 -2.82 3.83
CA ILE A 106 -36.29 -2.05 4.70
C ILE A 106 -37.71 -2.01 4.11
N PHE A 107 -37.86 -1.84 2.80
CA PHE A 107 -39.15 -1.91 2.11
C PHE A 107 -39.80 -3.29 2.19
N LEU A 108 -39.03 -4.35 2.44
CA LEU A 108 -39.53 -5.73 2.57
C LEU A 108 -39.99 -6.06 4.00
N LEU A 109 -39.58 -5.29 5.01
CA LEU A 109 -39.96 -5.51 6.42
C LEU A 109 -41.47 -5.53 6.66
N PRO A 110 -42.29 -4.60 6.11
CA PRO A 110 -43.74 -4.66 6.27
C PRO A 110 -44.34 -5.96 5.74
N VAL A 111 -43.77 -6.55 4.68
CA VAL A 111 -44.22 -7.84 4.12
C VAL A 111 -43.91 -8.97 5.10
N LEU A 112 -42.70 -8.99 5.67
CA LEU A 112 -42.29 -9.97 6.68
C LEU A 112 -43.18 -9.93 7.93
N PHE A 113 -43.47 -8.74 8.47
CA PHE A 113 -44.30 -8.60 9.66
C PHE A 113 -45.80 -8.79 9.39
N SER A 114 -46.29 -8.40 8.21
CA SER A 114 -47.71 -8.62 7.85
C SER A 114 -48.02 -10.08 7.53
N ALA A 115 -47.06 -10.85 7.01
CA ALA A 115 -47.21 -12.30 6.84
C ALA A 115 -47.36 -13.04 8.18
N GLN A 116 -46.85 -12.47 9.29
CA GLN A 116 -46.99 -13.03 10.64
C GLN A 116 -48.29 -12.59 11.34
N ALA A 117 -48.83 -11.43 10.96
CA ALA A 117 -50.10 -10.95 11.48
C ALA A 117 -51.26 -11.69 10.79
N LEU A 118 -51.96 -12.56 11.52
CA LEU A 118 -53.08 -13.42 11.08
C LEU A 118 -54.33 -12.70 10.51
N ASN A 119 -54.24 -11.44 10.08
CA ASN A 119 -55.34 -10.64 9.54
C ASN A 119 -55.23 -10.47 8.02
N PRO A 120 -55.91 -11.32 7.21
CA PRO A 120 -55.83 -11.32 5.75
C PRO A 120 -56.41 -10.07 5.07
N SER A 121 -57.11 -9.20 5.80
CA SER A 121 -57.83 -8.03 5.27
C SER A 121 -56.98 -6.77 5.11
N VAL A 122 -55.79 -6.69 5.73
CA VAL A 122 -54.85 -5.55 5.60
C VAL A 122 -53.83 -5.79 4.46
N ALA A 123 -53.83 -6.99 3.88
CA ALA A 123 -52.63 -7.59 3.30
C ALA A 123 -52.34 -7.19 1.85
N VAL A 124 -53.31 -7.17 0.93
CA VAL A 124 -52.94 -7.24 -0.51
C VAL A 124 -52.32 -5.96 -1.06
N GLY A 125 -52.89 -4.79 -0.80
CA GLY A 125 -52.40 -3.52 -1.37
C GLY A 125 -51.05 -3.06 -0.78
N THR A 126 -50.88 -3.20 0.53
CA THR A 126 -49.64 -2.84 1.24
C THR A 126 -48.52 -3.84 0.93
N ILE A 127 -48.83 -5.14 0.79
CA ILE A 127 -47.84 -6.15 0.42
C ILE A 127 -47.39 -5.97 -1.03
N LEU A 128 -48.31 -5.74 -1.98
CA LEU A 128 -47.93 -5.56 -3.40
C LEU A 128 -47.03 -4.34 -3.61
N SER A 129 -47.41 -3.18 -3.06
CA SER A 129 -46.63 -1.95 -3.23
C SER A 129 -45.24 -2.04 -2.58
N SER A 130 -45.16 -2.63 -1.39
CA SER A 130 -43.89 -2.87 -0.68
C SER A 130 -43.00 -3.87 -1.42
N ALA A 131 -43.58 -4.96 -1.93
CA ALA A 131 -42.84 -5.97 -2.68
C ALA A 131 -42.33 -5.44 -4.03
N VAL A 132 -43.13 -4.69 -4.78
CA VAL A 132 -42.71 -4.08 -6.06
C VAL A 132 -41.59 -3.07 -5.82
N GLY A 133 -41.72 -2.21 -4.82
CA GLY A 133 -40.67 -1.27 -4.44
C GLY A 133 -39.37 -1.99 -4.05
N ALA A 134 -39.46 -3.01 -3.18
CA ALA A 134 -38.31 -3.79 -2.75
C ALA A 134 -37.60 -4.48 -3.92
N VAL A 135 -38.34 -5.12 -4.85
CA VAL A 135 -37.77 -5.77 -6.03
C VAL A 135 -37.08 -4.76 -6.94
N ALA A 136 -37.69 -3.60 -7.20
CA ALA A 136 -37.09 -2.56 -8.03
C ALA A 136 -35.77 -2.05 -7.44
N PHE A 137 -35.75 -1.71 -6.15
CA PHE A 137 -34.51 -1.29 -5.48
C PHE A 137 -33.47 -2.41 -5.43
N ALA A 138 -33.87 -3.65 -5.15
CA ALA A 138 -32.96 -4.79 -5.12
C ALA A 138 -32.28 -5.03 -6.49
N LEU A 139 -33.02 -4.88 -7.60
CA LEU A 139 -32.46 -4.99 -8.94
C LEU A 139 -31.47 -3.86 -9.24
N ILE A 140 -31.82 -2.61 -8.93
CA ILE A 140 -30.93 -1.45 -9.14
C ILE A 140 -29.66 -1.58 -8.30
N GLY A 141 -29.82 -1.85 -7.00
CA GLY A 141 -28.72 -2.03 -6.06
C GLY A 141 -27.84 -3.22 -6.44
N GLY A 142 -28.46 -4.33 -6.82
CA GLY A 142 -27.77 -5.55 -7.27
C GLY A 142 -26.95 -5.33 -8.54
N VAL A 143 -27.51 -4.67 -9.56
CA VAL A 143 -26.78 -4.36 -10.80
C VAL A 143 -25.62 -3.40 -10.54
N LEU A 144 -25.82 -2.35 -9.75
CA LEU A 144 -24.75 -1.41 -9.39
C LEU A 144 -23.64 -2.11 -8.60
N GLY A 145 -24.00 -2.93 -7.62
CA GLY A 145 -23.06 -3.74 -6.84
C GLY A 145 -22.28 -4.69 -7.73
N LEU A 146 -22.96 -5.41 -8.64
CA LEU A 146 -22.35 -6.34 -9.59
C LEU A 146 -21.31 -5.64 -10.48
N VAL A 147 -21.67 -4.51 -11.09
CA VAL A 147 -20.73 -3.72 -11.92
C VAL A 147 -19.56 -3.24 -11.07
N GLY A 148 -19.83 -2.80 -9.84
CA GLY A 148 -18.81 -2.42 -8.88
C GLY A 148 -17.82 -3.55 -8.59
N TYR A 149 -18.30 -4.75 -8.25
CA TYR A 149 -17.43 -5.90 -7.99
C TYR A 149 -16.61 -6.30 -9.21
N ILE A 150 -17.19 -6.33 -10.41
CA ILE A 150 -16.44 -6.61 -11.65
C ILE A 150 -15.29 -5.61 -11.81
N LEU A 151 -15.56 -4.31 -11.65
CA LEU A 151 -14.52 -3.27 -11.74
C LEU A 151 -13.46 -3.42 -10.65
N LEU A 152 -13.84 -3.85 -9.44
CA LEU A 152 -12.91 -4.11 -8.36
C LEU A 152 -11.94 -5.26 -8.70
N PHE A 153 -12.45 -6.36 -9.24
CA PHE A 153 -11.61 -7.49 -9.67
C PHE A 153 -10.67 -7.10 -10.82
N LEU A 154 -11.17 -6.34 -11.80
CA LEU A 154 -10.35 -5.79 -12.87
C LEU A 154 -9.27 -4.84 -12.33
N ALA A 155 -9.57 -4.04 -11.31
CA ALA A 155 -8.58 -3.19 -10.66
C ALA A 155 -7.51 -4.00 -9.93
N PHE A 156 -7.86 -5.12 -9.28
CA PHE A 156 -6.86 -6.05 -8.73
C PHE A 156 -6.01 -6.68 -9.82
N MET A 157 -6.62 -7.18 -10.90
CA MET A 157 -5.87 -7.71 -12.04
C MET A 157 -4.87 -6.69 -12.59
N LYS A 158 -5.31 -5.44 -12.76
CA LYS A 158 -4.46 -4.33 -13.21
C LYS A 158 -3.36 -4.00 -12.21
N THR A 159 -3.64 -4.06 -10.92
CA THR A 159 -2.62 -3.93 -9.86
C THR A 159 -1.56 -5.00 -10.02
N GLY A 160 -1.95 -6.27 -10.22
CA GLY A 160 -1.01 -7.36 -10.49
C GLY A 160 -0.15 -7.11 -11.73
N GLU A 161 -0.70 -6.52 -12.80
CA GLU A 161 0.06 -6.14 -13.99
C GLU A 161 1.07 -5.01 -13.72
N ILE A 162 0.66 -3.95 -13.03
CA ILE A 162 1.51 -2.78 -12.72
C ILE A 162 2.73 -3.20 -11.90
N TYR A 163 2.54 -4.11 -10.95
CA TYR A 163 3.60 -4.57 -10.05
C TYR A 163 4.24 -5.90 -10.45
N ASN A 164 3.95 -6.38 -11.66
CA ASN A 164 4.43 -7.66 -12.19
C ASN A 164 4.27 -8.84 -11.19
N ASN A 165 3.12 -8.90 -10.52
CA ASN A 165 2.81 -9.91 -9.52
C ASN A 165 1.68 -10.83 -10.02
N LYS A 166 2.05 -12.08 -10.32
CA LYS A 166 1.13 -13.09 -10.84
C LYS A 166 0.05 -13.47 -9.82
N ASP A 167 0.35 -13.48 -8.53
CA ASP A 167 -0.63 -13.86 -7.51
C ASP A 167 -1.79 -12.89 -7.41
N ILE A 168 -1.53 -11.58 -7.48
CA ILE A 168 -2.60 -10.59 -7.52
C ILE A 168 -3.38 -10.68 -8.83
N LYS A 169 -2.68 -10.82 -9.97
CA LYS A 169 -3.34 -10.89 -11.27
C LYS A 169 -4.27 -12.10 -11.36
N ASP A 170 -3.74 -13.28 -11.06
CA ASP A 170 -4.51 -14.52 -11.05
C ASP A 170 -5.56 -14.50 -9.94
N GLY A 171 -5.26 -13.91 -8.79
CA GLY A 171 -6.20 -13.77 -7.68
C GLY A 171 -7.42 -12.92 -8.06
N GLY A 172 -7.22 -11.81 -8.77
CA GLY A 172 -8.32 -10.99 -9.32
C GLY A 172 -9.17 -11.76 -10.33
N LEU A 173 -8.54 -12.54 -11.22
CA LEU A 173 -9.25 -13.38 -12.18
C LEU A 173 -10.05 -14.50 -11.49
N ILE A 174 -9.44 -15.20 -10.53
CA ILE A 174 -10.11 -16.27 -9.77
C ILE A 174 -11.27 -15.70 -8.97
N ALA A 175 -11.10 -14.53 -8.33
CA ALA A 175 -12.16 -13.88 -7.58
C ALA A 175 -13.33 -13.46 -8.50
N LEU A 176 -13.04 -12.97 -9.71
CA LEU A 176 -14.06 -12.66 -10.71
C LEU A 176 -14.84 -13.91 -11.14
N ILE A 177 -14.14 -15.01 -11.45
CA ILE A 177 -14.77 -16.27 -11.83
C ILE A 177 -15.63 -16.80 -10.68
N GLY A 178 -15.09 -16.80 -9.45
CA GLY A 178 -15.82 -17.19 -8.25
C GLY A 178 -17.08 -16.36 -8.04
N PHE A 179 -16.99 -15.05 -8.21
CA PHE A 179 -18.13 -14.14 -8.08
C PHE A 179 -19.20 -14.37 -9.15
N ILE A 180 -18.83 -14.64 -10.39
CA ILE A 180 -19.81 -15.00 -11.43
C ILE A 180 -20.43 -16.36 -11.12
N LEU A 181 -19.64 -17.33 -10.66
CA LEU A 181 -20.13 -18.63 -10.26
C LEU A 181 -21.04 -18.58 -9.03
N SER A 182 -20.85 -17.64 -8.09
CA SER A 182 -21.70 -17.56 -6.89
C SER A 182 -23.13 -17.14 -7.23
N ILE A 183 -23.34 -16.45 -8.35
CA ILE A 183 -24.68 -16.13 -8.86
C ILE A 183 -25.44 -17.40 -9.27
N ILE A 184 -24.72 -18.44 -9.75
CA ILE A 184 -25.32 -19.69 -10.25
C ILE A 184 -25.29 -20.79 -9.18
N ILE A 185 -24.14 -20.94 -8.49
CA ILE A 185 -23.84 -21.96 -7.50
C ILE A 185 -23.17 -21.28 -6.29
N SER A 186 -24.01 -20.71 -5.41
CA SER A 186 -23.61 -19.82 -4.32
C SER A 186 -22.36 -20.28 -3.55
N ILE A 187 -22.41 -21.46 -2.91
CA ILE A 187 -21.33 -21.94 -2.02
C ILE A 187 -20.01 -22.16 -2.78
N ILE A 188 -20.06 -22.79 -3.96
CA ILE A 188 -18.84 -23.07 -4.75
C ILE A 188 -18.20 -21.75 -5.21
N GLY A 189 -19.01 -20.83 -5.71
CA GLY A 189 -18.53 -19.52 -6.14
C GLY A 189 -17.92 -18.71 -5.00
N LEU A 190 -18.52 -18.73 -3.80
CA LEU A 190 -17.99 -18.07 -2.62
C LEU A 190 -16.62 -18.61 -2.21
N ILE A 191 -16.44 -19.94 -2.18
CA ILE A 191 -15.15 -20.57 -1.85
C ILE A 191 -14.07 -20.14 -2.86
N ILE A 192 -14.38 -20.16 -4.16
CA ILE A 192 -13.45 -19.72 -5.20
C ILE A 192 -13.11 -18.23 -5.04
N THR A 193 -14.09 -17.41 -4.68
CA THR A 193 -13.90 -15.97 -4.42
C THR A 193 -12.93 -15.74 -3.26
N ILE A 194 -13.08 -16.48 -2.16
CA ILE A 194 -12.17 -16.43 -1.00
C ILE A 194 -10.75 -16.84 -1.41
N ILE A 195 -10.58 -17.90 -2.22
CA ILE A 195 -9.26 -18.31 -2.74
C ILE A 195 -8.64 -17.17 -3.56
N GLY A 196 -9.42 -16.51 -4.42
CA GLY A 196 -8.98 -15.35 -5.19
C GLY A 196 -8.51 -14.20 -4.32
N PHE A 197 -9.29 -13.83 -3.30
CA PHE A 197 -8.91 -12.79 -2.33
C PHE A 197 -7.70 -13.16 -1.49
N TYR A 198 -7.53 -14.43 -1.12
CA TYR A 198 -6.34 -14.90 -0.41
C TYR A 198 -5.08 -14.71 -1.27
N LYS A 199 -5.15 -15.04 -2.56
CA LYS A 199 -4.03 -14.80 -3.49
C LYS A 199 -3.75 -13.30 -3.66
N ILE A 200 -4.77 -12.46 -3.75
CA ILE A 200 -4.60 -10.98 -3.77
C ILE A 200 -3.91 -10.51 -2.49
N TYR A 201 -4.38 -10.95 -1.32
CA TYR A 201 -3.83 -10.57 -0.01
C TYR A 201 -2.35 -10.98 0.15
N SER A 202 -2.04 -12.23 -0.22
CA SER A 202 -0.69 -12.78 -0.20
C SER A 202 0.22 -12.05 -1.19
N GLY A 203 -0.25 -11.86 -2.44
CA GLY A 203 0.47 -11.14 -3.49
C GLY A 203 0.77 -9.70 -3.11
N LEU A 204 -0.18 -8.98 -2.50
CA LEU A 204 0.05 -7.64 -1.96
C LEU A 204 1.11 -7.66 -0.85
N GLY A 205 1.07 -8.66 0.04
CA GLY A 205 2.09 -8.86 1.06
C GLY A 205 3.49 -9.06 0.46
N ASN A 206 3.59 -9.89 -0.58
CA ASN A 206 4.83 -10.14 -1.31
C ASN A 206 5.35 -8.86 -1.97
N ILE A 207 4.49 -8.06 -2.61
CA ILE A 207 4.91 -6.77 -3.19
C ILE A 207 5.36 -5.81 -2.09
N ILE A 208 4.65 -5.70 -0.97
CA ILE A 208 5.05 -4.79 0.12
C ILE A 208 6.39 -5.21 0.72
N GLY A 209 6.63 -6.52 0.88
CA GLY A 209 7.89 -7.06 1.40
C GLY A 209 9.06 -6.98 0.41
N ASN A 210 8.78 -7.07 -0.90
CA ASN A 210 9.80 -7.14 -1.95
C ASN A 210 9.95 -5.83 -2.76
N LEU A 211 9.01 -4.88 -2.63
CA LEU A 211 9.22 -3.51 -3.07
C LEU A 211 10.50 -3.09 -2.37
N PRO A 212 11.59 -2.81 -3.13
CA PRO A 212 12.91 -2.63 -2.56
C PRO A 212 12.74 -1.53 -1.56
N SER A 213 12.68 -1.86 -0.27
CA SER A 213 12.35 -0.87 0.72
C SER A 213 13.44 0.17 0.54
N GLN A 214 13.11 1.34 0.00
CA GLN A 214 13.73 2.52 0.52
C GLN A 214 13.16 2.67 1.95
N GLN A 215 13.49 1.72 2.84
CA GLN A 215 14.25 2.15 3.97
C GLN A 215 15.22 3.18 3.38
N GLN A 216 15.28 4.34 3.97
CA GLN A 216 16.62 4.84 4.19
C GLN A 216 17.36 3.68 4.89
N GLN A 217 17.86 2.72 4.11
CA GLN A 217 19.22 2.31 4.23
C GLN A 217 19.95 3.65 4.15
N LEU A 218 20.09 4.30 5.31
CA LEU A 218 21.45 4.55 5.76
C LEU A 218 22.18 3.29 5.33
N PRO A 219 23.07 3.37 4.33
CA PRO A 219 23.71 2.21 3.77
C PRO A 219 24.04 1.31 4.96
N THR A 220 23.49 0.10 5.00
CA THR A 220 24.17 -0.95 5.74
C THR A 220 25.49 -1.03 5.01
N MET A 221 26.42 -0.20 5.51
CA MET A 221 27.81 -0.34 5.28
C MET A 221 28.02 -1.80 5.60
N PHE A 222 28.25 -2.60 4.56
CA PHE A 222 29.43 -3.43 4.63
C PHE A 222 30.48 -2.50 5.20
N GLN A 223 30.75 -2.59 6.51
CA GLN A 223 31.98 -2.07 7.04
C GLN A 223 33.00 -2.95 6.35
N PRO A 224 33.74 -2.47 5.34
CA PRO A 224 35.04 -3.04 5.14
C PRO A 224 35.74 -2.87 6.49
N SER A 225 36.07 -3.98 7.13
CA SER A 225 36.80 -4.02 8.39
C SER A 225 38.26 -3.53 8.23
N LEU A 226 38.58 -2.89 7.09
CA LEU A 226 39.91 -2.41 6.72
C LEU A 226 39.79 -1.02 6.07
N PRO A 227 40.64 -0.06 6.47
CA PRO A 227 40.30 1.36 6.43
C PRO A 227 40.65 2.03 5.08
N ILE A 228 39.78 2.96 4.65
CA ILE A 228 40.15 4.02 3.70
C ILE A 228 40.87 5.07 4.54
N GLU A 229 42.12 5.38 4.20
CA GLU A 229 42.95 6.28 5.01
C GLU A 229 43.66 7.33 4.16
N GLN A 230 43.97 8.45 4.79
CA GLN A 230 44.86 9.43 4.22
C GLN A 230 46.31 8.97 4.34
N VAL A 231 47.10 9.22 3.31
CA VAL A 231 48.54 8.99 3.30
C VAL A 231 49.25 10.32 3.48
N GLY A 232 49.86 10.51 4.65
CA GLY A 232 50.54 11.76 5.01
C GLY A 232 49.58 12.91 5.32
N VAL A 233 50.10 14.14 5.26
CA VAL A 233 49.31 15.37 5.47
C VAL A 233 49.20 16.10 4.14
N GLY A 234 47.99 16.50 3.77
CA GLY A 234 47.74 17.22 2.53
C GLY A 234 48.13 18.70 2.62
N LYS A 235 47.93 19.43 1.54
CA LYS A 235 48.18 20.87 1.46
C LYS A 235 46.88 21.61 1.20
N LEU A 236 46.70 22.76 1.85
CA LEU A 236 45.58 23.67 1.61
C LEU A 236 46.14 25.04 1.23
N TYR A 237 45.88 25.51 0.02
CA TYR A 237 46.44 26.74 -0.50
C TYR A 237 45.49 27.93 -0.28
N SER A 238 46.04 29.15 -0.24
CA SER A 238 45.27 30.40 -0.11
C SER A 238 44.23 30.62 -1.20
N ASN A 239 44.41 30.02 -2.37
CA ASN A 239 43.49 30.12 -3.51
C ASN A 239 42.28 29.16 -3.44
N GLY A 240 42.10 28.42 -2.34
CA GLY A 240 40.95 27.53 -2.18
C GLY A 240 41.17 26.09 -2.60
N ILE A 241 42.39 25.74 -3.02
CA ILE A 241 42.72 24.39 -3.49
C ILE A 241 43.28 23.57 -2.34
N ALA A 242 42.76 22.37 -2.14
CA ALA A 242 43.35 21.35 -1.27
C ALA A 242 43.86 20.16 -2.08
N GLU A 243 45.03 19.64 -1.73
CA GLU A 243 45.64 18.46 -2.33
C GLU A 243 45.91 17.42 -1.26
N ALA A 244 45.46 16.18 -1.49
CA ALA A 244 45.67 15.08 -0.55
C ALA A 244 45.80 13.74 -1.27
N THR A 245 46.51 12.81 -0.65
CA THR A 245 46.63 11.43 -1.12
C THR A 245 45.81 10.51 -0.23
N ILE A 246 44.93 9.72 -0.85
CA ILE A 246 44.02 8.78 -0.17
C ILE A 246 44.32 7.37 -0.67
N TYR A 247 44.52 6.43 0.25
CA TYR A 247 44.59 5.02 -0.06
C TYR A 247 43.19 4.40 0.07
N SER A 248 42.75 3.68 -0.97
CA SER A 248 41.46 2.99 -0.98
C SER A 248 41.63 1.55 -1.46
N GLN A 249 40.91 0.62 -0.82
CA GLN A 249 40.81 -0.77 -1.30
C GLN A 249 39.57 -0.99 -2.20
N PHE A 250 38.77 0.05 -2.42
CA PHE A 250 37.51 0.00 -3.16
C PHE A 250 37.40 1.13 -4.17
N GLN A 251 36.61 0.92 -5.21
CA GLN A 251 36.23 2.00 -6.12
C GLN A 251 35.05 2.78 -5.54
N LEU A 252 35.25 4.05 -5.18
CA LEU A 252 34.26 4.87 -4.47
C LEU A 252 34.23 6.30 -5.00
N GLY A 253 33.04 6.86 -5.20
CA GLY A 253 32.87 8.27 -5.49
C GLY A 253 33.08 9.16 -4.26
N ILE A 254 33.66 10.35 -4.44
CA ILE A 254 33.70 11.43 -3.46
C ILE A 254 32.61 12.44 -3.85
N LEU A 255 31.63 12.63 -2.98
CA LEU A 255 30.44 13.44 -3.26
C LEU A 255 30.66 14.91 -2.93
N THR A 256 31.16 15.18 -1.72
CA THR A 256 31.39 16.54 -1.22
C THR A 256 32.61 16.58 -0.31
N ALA A 257 33.19 17.77 -0.17
CA ALA A 257 34.24 18.11 0.78
C ALA A 257 33.84 19.34 1.58
N THR A 258 34.05 19.33 2.89
CA THR A 258 33.75 20.45 3.79
C THR A 258 34.90 20.68 4.75
N ILE A 259 35.32 21.92 4.96
CA ILE A 259 36.33 22.25 5.99
C ILE A 259 35.63 22.37 7.35
N LEU A 260 35.96 21.49 8.28
CA LEU A 260 35.33 21.44 9.61
C LEU A 260 35.57 22.76 10.37
N GLY A 261 34.53 23.24 11.05
CA GLY A 261 34.55 24.51 11.76
C GLY A 261 34.36 25.75 10.86
N THR A 262 34.04 25.56 9.57
CA THR A 262 33.77 26.66 8.63
C THR A 262 32.50 26.38 7.81
N SER A 263 32.08 27.35 6.99
CA SER A 263 31.01 27.19 6.00
C SER A 263 31.50 26.76 4.61
N TYR A 264 32.80 26.53 4.43
CA TYR A 264 33.38 26.19 3.13
C TYR A 264 33.08 24.73 2.78
N SER A 265 32.29 24.53 1.72
CA SER A 265 31.98 23.22 1.16
C SER A 265 32.03 23.26 -0.37
N THR A 266 32.34 22.12 -0.99
CA THR A 266 32.44 22.00 -2.45
C THR A 266 32.16 20.57 -2.91
N SER A 267 31.73 20.43 -4.15
CA SER A 267 31.69 19.17 -4.90
C SER A 267 32.69 19.14 -6.07
N ASN A 268 33.52 20.18 -6.21
CA ASN A 268 34.54 20.27 -7.26
C ASN A 268 35.81 19.52 -6.82
N ILE A 269 35.86 18.23 -7.13
CA ILE A 269 36.92 17.31 -6.70
C ILE A 269 37.42 16.53 -7.92
N VAL A 270 38.73 16.49 -8.13
CA VAL A 270 39.36 15.83 -9.29
C VAL A 270 40.52 14.94 -8.82
N PRO A 271 40.47 13.62 -9.08
CA PRO A 271 39.31 12.86 -9.54
C PRO A 271 38.22 12.79 -8.46
N ASN A 272 36.95 12.73 -8.87
CA ASN A 272 35.81 12.51 -7.96
C ASN A 272 35.52 11.02 -7.71
N GLN A 273 36.38 10.13 -8.18
CA GLN A 273 36.33 8.70 -7.92
C GLN A 273 37.70 8.23 -7.41
N LEU A 274 37.70 7.54 -6.29
CA LEU A 274 38.82 6.77 -5.77
C LEU A 274 38.87 5.44 -6.51
N SER A 275 40.03 5.12 -7.06
CA SER A 275 40.39 3.79 -7.56
C SER A 275 41.04 2.96 -6.45
N VAL A 276 41.14 1.65 -6.65
CA VAL A 276 41.92 0.78 -5.76
C VAL A 276 43.40 1.22 -5.80
N GLY A 277 43.99 1.47 -4.64
CA GLY A 277 45.36 1.97 -4.47
C GLY A 277 45.42 3.43 -3.99
N TYR A 278 46.49 4.13 -4.38
CA TYR A 278 46.75 5.52 -4.02
C TYR A 278 46.09 6.48 -5.00
N ASN A 279 45.34 7.45 -4.46
CA ASN A 279 44.60 8.45 -5.23
C ASN A 279 45.07 9.84 -4.82
N ASN A 280 45.63 10.60 -5.75
CA ASN A 280 45.93 12.01 -5.54
C ASN A 280 44.70 12.83 -5.94
N ILE A 281 44.05 13.43 -4.94
CA ILE A 281 42.85 14.22 -5.15
C ILE A 281 43.15 15.71 -4.99
N LYS A 282 42.49 16.50 -5.83
CA LYS A 282 42.47 17.96 -5.79
C LYS A 282 41.04 18.42 -5.52
N ILE A 283 40.86 19.19 -4.47
CA ILE A 283 39.58 19.73 -4.02
C ILE A 283 39.61 21.24 -4.23
N ASP A 284 38.63 21.80 -4.93
CA ASP A 284 38.57 23.24 -5.18
C ASP A 284 37.32 23.84 -4.50
N PHE A 285 37.55 24.59 -3.43
CA PHE A 285 36.51 25.26 -2.67
C PHE A 285 35.99 26.54 -3.33
N LYS A 286 36.61 26.98 -4.44
CA LYS A 286 36.25 28.20 -5.19
C LYS A 286 36.17 29.45 -4.31
N ALA A 287 37.02 29.51 -3.29
CA ALA A 287 37.07 30.58 -2.31
C ALA A 287 38.52 30.86 -1.91
N SER A 288 38.88 32.12 -1.67
CA SER A 288 40.18 32.45 -1.10
C SER A 288 40.12 32.33 0.43
N PHE A 289 41.19 31.78 1.02
CA PHE A 289 41.27 31.59 2.47
C PHE A 289 42.22 32.60 3.12
N THR A 290 41.88 32.99 4.35
CA THR A 290 42.72 33.80 5.23
C THR A 290 43.01 33.02 6.52
N PHE A 291 43.51 31.80 6.33
CA PHE A 291 43.87 30.90 7.42
C PHE A 291 45.27 31.18 7.97
N ILE A 292 45.59 30.59 9.12
CA ILE A 292 46.88 30.78 9.76
C ILE A 292 47.88 29.82 9.11
N ALA A 293 48.94 30.35 8.51
CA ALA A 293 49.99 29.58 7.86
C ALA A 293 50.60 28.53 8.81
N GLY A 294 50.75 27.30 8.32
CA GLY A 294 51.31 26.17 9.09
C GLY A 294 50.31 25.43 9.97
N ASN A 295 49.08 25.93 10.16
CA ASN A 295 48.05 25.21 10.91
C ASN A 295 47.47 24.06 10.09
N ILE A 296 47.08 22.99 10.81
CA ILE A 296 46.36 21.85 10.24
C ILE A 296 44.87 22.12 10.32
N TYR A 297 44.20 21.97 9.18
CA TYR A 297 42.76 22.02 9.04
C TYR A 297 42.24 20.63 8.67
N VAL A 298 41.03 20.30 9.11
CA VAL A 298 40.40 19.02 8.78
C VAL A 298 39.36 19.23 7.69
N VAL A 299 39.55 18.56 6.57
CA VAL A 299 38.55 18.46 5.50
C VAL A 299 37.81 17.15 5.67
N GLN A 300 36.50 17.22 5.83
CA GLN A 300 35.62 16.06 5.84
C GLN A 300 35.11 15.78 4.43
N LEU A 301 35.41 14.59 3.93
CA LEU A 301 34.90 14.08 2.66
C LEU A 301 33.69 13.19 2.89
N MET A 302 32.63 13.40 2.13
CA MET A 302 31.48 12.48 2.08
C MET A 302 31.66 11.53 0.90
N LEU A 303 31.73 10.24 1.17
CA LEU A 303 31.88 9.21 0.15
C LEU A 303 30.53 8.67 -0.32
N SER A 304 30.49 8.11 -1.53
CA SER A 304 29.29 7.53 -2.16
C SER A 304 28.69 6.34 -1.41
N ASN A 305 29.46 5.70 -0.52
CA ASN A 305 29.00 4.63 0.38
C ASN A 305 28.44 5.17 1.72
N GLY A 306 28.34 6.50 1.88
CA GLY A 306 27.85 7.15 3.09
C GLY A 306 28.89 7.30 4.22
N GLN A 307 30.13 6.84 4.02
CA GLN A 307 31.21 7.08 4.98
C GLN A 307 31.73 8.50 4.88
N THR A 308 32.15 9.04 6.02
CA THR A 308 32.94 10.26 6.08
C THR A 308 34.41 9.95 6.28
N LEU A 309 35.28 10.52 5.45
CA LEU A 309 36.73 10.46 5.65
C LEU A 309 37.23 11.84 6.06
N ASN A 310 37.85 11.93 7.23
CA ASN A 310 38.50 13.16 7.68
C ASN A 310 39.96 13.15 7.22
N ILE A 311 40.34 14.12 6.39
CA ILE A 311 41.71 14.32 5.95
C ILE A 311 42.29 15.58 6.59
N SER A 312 43.54 15.50 7.03
CA SER A 312 44.31 16.60 7.60
C SER A 312 45.10 17.30 6.50
N VAL A 313 44.94 18.61 6.38
CA VAL A 313 45.65 19.44 5.40
C VAL A 313 46.35 20.59 6.11
N THR A 314 47.62 20.83 5.79
CA THR A 314 48.38 21.96 6.32
C THR A 314 48.17 23.17 5.43
N TYR A 315 47.77 24.29 6.02
CA TYR A 315 47.56 25.53 5.29
C TYR A 315 48.89 26.18 4.87
N GLN A 316 49.01 26.48 3.58
CA GLN A 316 50.15 27.12 2.96
C GLN A 316 49.65 28.35 2.18
N PRO A 317 50.04 29.57 2.58
CA PRO A 317 49.60 30.79 1.91
C PRO A 317 50.11 30.86 0.45
#